data_AF-A0A8H3HYL4-F1
#
_entry.id   AF-A0A8H3HYL4-F1
#
_cell.length_a   1.000
_cell.length_b   1.000
_cell.length_c   1.000
_cell.angle_alpha   90.00
_cell.angle_beta   90.00
_cell.angle_gamma   90.00
#
_symmetry.space_group_name_H-M   'P 1'
#
loop_
_entity.id
_entity.type
_entity.pdbx_description
1 polymer ?
#
loop_
_entity_poly.entity_id
_entity_poly.type
_entity_poly.pdbx_seq_one_letter_code
_entity_poly.pdbx_strand_id
1 'polypeptide(L)'
;MATSTLGLAKHALSTLTGEKPHVHILSREQYKEDDYDGIPELVESVNLQSGGATEASRAIRKKLKYGDVHRQLRSLTMLKALVENCGPKFQSTFANDQLVDRLKLMSQDPMTDEHVKRKLMSVLASWHRQFKDDPKMHSVSNLYIQCGGGRKSTMGQGATSPRPHAETLYEQHQRKAEEEARARAEKKAKERETKEEEKRKQKEEKLAAKERERKARTQPARRPFVYETEKPKILQTIAEASQASTNLVNAVKRVNREQESVTSNADVQECLATAKATRKQLIRYIQLAIQKEEIIGTLLDTNERIIAAIQLYDKMSKSPDQDSDEEIRQSLAAA
;
A
#
# COMPACT_ATOMS: atom_id res chain seq x y z
N MET A 1 -6.89 10.47 38.47
CA MET A 1 -5.73 9.67 38.93
C MET A 1 -5.58 8.32 38.22
N ALA A 2 -6.66 7.57 37.92
CA ALA A 2 -6.57 6.23 37.31
C ALA A 2 -6.30 6.19 35.78
N THR A 3 -6.43 7.31 35.06
CA THR A 3 -6.26 7.36 33.60
C THR A 3 -4.81 7.55 33.15
N SER A 4 -3.96 8.11 34.02
CA SER A 4 -2.57 8.46 33.70
C SER A 4 -1.63 7.25 33.83
N THR A 5 -1.88 6.37 34.81
CA THR A 5 -1.13 5.14 35.02
C THR A 5 -1.36 4.09 33.93
N LEU A 6 -2.56 4.07 33.34
CA LEU A 6 -2.90 3.19 32.21
C LEU A 6 -2.17 3.58 30.91
N GLY A 7 -1.84 4.86 30.73
CA GLY A 7 -1.06 5.36 29.60
C GLY A 7 0.39 4.92 29.67
N LEU A 8 1.00 5.05 30.86
CA LEU A 8 2.36 4.59 31.15
C LEU A 8 2.53 3.08 30.93
N ALA A 9 1.57 2.26 31.34
CA ALA A 9 1.62 0.81 31.16
C ALA A 9 1.48 0.38 29.69
N LYS A 10 0.63 1.06 28.90
CA LYS A 10 0.52 0.82 27.45
C LYS A 10 1.76 1.28 26.68
N HIS A 11 2.40 2.34 27.13
CA HIS A 11 3.66 2.83 26.56
C HIS A 11 4.85 1.92 26.88
N ALA A 12 4.95 1.40 28.11
CA ALA A 12 5.96 0.42 28.49
C ALA A 12 5.87 -0.88 27.67
N LEU A 13 4.65 -1.30 27.34
CA LEU A 13 4.42 -2.46 26.47
C LEU A 13 4.82 -2.18 25.01
N SER A 14 4.60 -0.95 24.53
CA SER A 14 4.97 -0.52 23.17
C SER A 14 6.47 -0.28 23.01
N THR A 15 7.20 0.02 24.09
CA THR A 15 8.67 0.14 24.06
C THR A 15 9.39 -1.22 23.96
N LEU A 16 8.71 -2.33 24.29
CA LEU A 16 9.26 -3.69 24.16
C LEU A 16 9.10 -4.28 22.75
N THR A 17 8.15 -3.77 21.96
CA THR A 17 7.88 -4.23 20.59
C THR A 17 8.43 -3.18 19.64
N GLY A 18 9.38 -3.54 18.77
CA GLY A 18 10.05 -2.65 17.80
C GLY A 18 9.14 -2.04 16.71
N GLU A 19 8.02 -1.43 17.08
CA GLU A 19 7.04 -0.85 16.16
C GLU A 19 7.17 0.68 16.09
N LYS A 20 7.85 1.13 15.03
CA LYS A 20 7.71 2.43 14.33
C LYS A 20 7.96 3.71 15.17
N PRO A 21 8.65 4.72 14.60
CA PRO A 21 9.01 5.93 15.32
C PRO A 21 7.77 6.64 15.89
N HIS A 22 7.80 6.98 17.19
CA HIS A 22 6.77 7.69 17.95
C HIS A 22 6.19 8.91 17.19
N VAL A 23 7.00 9.54 16.35
CA VAL A 23 6.61 10.60 15.40
C VAL A 23 5.38 10.25 14.55
N HIS A 24 5.21 8.99 14.14
CA HIS A 24 4.05 8.58 13.34
C HIS A 24 2.73 8.65 14.11
N ILE A 25 2.75 8.31 15.40
CA ILE A 25 1.57 8.27 16.26
C ILE A 25 1.21 9.70 16.67
N LEU A 26 2.20 10.48 17.08
CA LEU A 26 2.05 11.86 17.54
C LEU A 26 1.72 12.87 16.43
N SER A 27 1.81 12.46 15.16
CA SER A 27 1.36 13.26 14.00
C SER A 27 -0.06 12.93 13.55
N ARG A 28 -0.83 12.10 14.27
CA ARG A 28 -2.23 11.80 13.92
C ARG A 28 -3.15 12.98 14.24
N GLU A 29 -4.31 13.02 13.59
CA GLU A 29 -5.36 14.04 13.77
C GLU A 29 -5.92 14.13 15.19
N GLN A 30 -5.71 13.12 16.04
CA GLN A 30 -6.14 13.20 17.46
C GLN A 30 -5.44 14.32 18.22
N TYR A 31 -4.24 14.71 17.78
CA TYR A 31 -3.43 15.74 18.43
C TYR A 31 -3.56 17.04 17.64
N LYS A 32 -3.77 18.17 18.33
CA LYS A 32 -3.88 19.48 17.66
C LYS A 32 -2.54 19.91 17.05
N GLU A 33 -2.54 20.68 15.97
CA GLU A 33 -1.32 21.04 15.21
C GLU A 33 -0.22 21.70 16.06
N ASP A 34 -0.60 22.48 17.07
CA ASP A 34 0.29 23.25 17.95
C ASP A 34 0.46 22.68 19.37
N ASP A 35 -0.18 21.56 19.67
CA ASP A 35 -0.16 20.99 21.00
C ASP A 35 1.18 20.28 21.30
N TYR A 36 1.61 20.35 22.56
CA TYR A 36 2.87 19.77 23.02
C TYR A 36 2.69 18.40 23.69
N ASP A 37 1.46 17.90 23.78
CA ASP A 37 1.16 16.58 24.34
C ASP A 37 1.94 15.45 23.64
N GLY A 38 2.56 14.57 24.42
CA GLY A 38 3.41 13.46 23.96
C GLY A 38 4.78 13.84 23.40
N ILE A 39 5.11 15.13 23.30
CA ILE A 39 6.42 15.60 22.80
C ILE A 39 7.54 15.41 23.84
N PRO A 40 7.35 15.67 25.16
CA PRO A 40 8.39 15.42 26.17
C PRO A 40 8.88 13.97 26.17
N GLU A 41 7.96 13.00 26.07
CA GLU A 41 8.26 11.57 26.02
C GLU A 41 9.01 11.21 24.72
N LEU A 42 8.68 11.88 23.61
CA LEU A 42 9.43 11.74 22.36
C LEU A 42 10.87 12.27 22.51
N VAL A 43 11.07 13.42 23.17
CA VAL A 43 12.40 13.99 23.42
C VAL A 43 13.25 13.02 24.24
N GLU A 44 12.69 12.45 25.32
CA GLU A 44 13.37 11.45 26.14
C GLU A 44 13.73 10.20 25.33
N SER A 45 12.78 9.66 24.55
CA SER A 45 13.02 8.49 23.70
C SER A 45 14.13 8.76 22.66
N VAL A 46 14.19 9.96 22.09
CA VAL A 46 15.21 10.34 21.10
C VAL A 46 16.58 10.48 21.74
N ASN A 47 16.66 11.04 22.95
CA ASN A 47 17.93 11.19 23.67
C ASN A 47 18.49 9.86 24.19
N LEU A 48 17.62 8.90 24.55
CA LEU A 48 18.03 7.58 25.04
C LEU A 48 18.56 6.68 23.92
N GLN A 49 17.99 6.78 22.71
CA GLN A 49 18.37 5.94 21.57
C GLN A 49 19.62 6.47 20.86
N SER A 50 20.62 5.60 20.63
CA SER A 50 21.85 5.95 19.92
C SER A 50 21.61 6.47 18.49
N GLY A 51 20.59 5.95 17.80
CA GLY A 51 20.15 6.39 16.47
C GLY A 51 18.93 7.32 16.46
N GLY A 52 18.49 7.81 17.63
CA GLY A 52 17.22 8.52 17.79
C GLY A 52 17.11 9.78 16.91
N ALA A 53 18.19 10.54 16.78
CA ALA A 53 18.22 11.76 15.95
C ALA A 53 18.01 11.48 14.45
N THR A 54 18.61 10.40 13.94
CA THR A 54 18.50 9.99 12.53
C THR A 54 17.12 9.42 12.23
N GLU A 55 16.56 8.61 13.13
CA GLU A 55 15.22 8.06 12.96
C GLU A 55 14.13 9.14 13.10
N ALA A 56 14.28 10.07 14.05
CA ALA A 56 13.38 11.20 14.20
C ALA A 56 13.40 12.10 12.95
N SER A 57 14.58 12.47 12.44
CA SER A 57 14.70 13.28 11.23
C SER A 57 14.11 12.58 10.00
N ARG A 58 14.34 11.27 9.85
CA ARG A 58 13.76 10.44 8.78
C ARG A 58 12.23 10.39 8.88
N ALA A 59 11.68 10.19 10.07
CA ALA A 59 10.25 10.13 10.30
C ALA A 59 9.57 11.48 10.00
N ILE A 60 10.14 12.58 10.50
CA ILE A 60 9.67 13.94 10.23
C ILE A 60 9.71 14.24 8.73
N ARG A 61 10.83 13.95 8.05
CA ARG A 61 10.95 14.12 6.59
C ARG A 61 9.83 13.41 5.83
N LYS A 62 9.53 12.16 6.19
CA LYS A 62 8.43 11.41 5.55
C LYS A 62 7.07 12.08 5.78
N LYS A 63 6.81 12.62 6.96
CA LYS A 63 5.56 13.34 7.26
C LYS A 63 5.47 14.66 6.51
N LEU A 64 6.58 15.37 6.34
CA LEU A 64 6.66 16.57 5.51
C LEU A 64 6.50 16.31 4.00
N LYS A 65 6.79 15.09 3.52
CA LYS A 65 6.65 14.71 2.11
C LYS A 65 5.29 14.11 1.76
N TYR A 66 4.76 13.24 2.61
CA TYR A 66 3.57 12.42 2.31
C TYR A 66 2.38 12.67 3.25
N GLY A 67 2.55 13.51 4.28
CA GLY A 67 1.47 13.85 5.20
C GLY A 67 0.47 14.84 4.60
N ASP A 68 -0.76 14.79 5.11
CA ASP A 68 -1.74 15.87 4.98
C ASP A 68 -1.26 17.17 5.68
N VAL A 69 -1.99 18.27 5.48
CA VAL A 69 -1.65 19.59 6.03
C VAL A 69 -1.47 19.54 7.55
N HIS A 70 -2.40 18.90 8.26
CA HIS A 70 -2.34 18.71 9.72
C HIS A 70 -1.05 18.02 10.17
N ARG A 71 -0.72 16.88 9.54
CA ARG A 71 0.51 16.12 9.80
C ARG A 71 1.76 16.94 9.53
N GLN A 72 1.77 17.74 8.47
CA GLN A 72 2.91 18.59 8.14
C GLN A 72 3.11 19.66 9.23
N LEU A 73 2.04 20.34 9.64
CA LEU A 73 2.08 21.38 10.69
C LEU A 73 2.53 20.81 12.03
N ARG A 74 1.91 19.70 12.45
CA ARG A 74 2.28 19.00 13.68
C ARG A 74 3.74 18.53 13.62
N SER A 75 4.20 18.02 12.48
CA SER A 75 5.59 17.60 12.32
C SER A 75 6.58 18.77 12.44
N LEU A 76 6.21 19.97 12.00
CA LEU A 76 7.01 21.19 12.20
C LEU A 76 7.03 21.61 13.67
N THR A 77 5.90 21.53 14.39
CA THR A 77 5.83 21.77 15.84
C THR A 77 6.74 20.80 16.60
N MET A 78 6.66 19.51 16.27
CA MET A 78 7.52 18.48 16.86
C MET A 78 9.00 18.70 16.54
N LEU A 79 9.33 19.04 15.29
CA LEU A 79 10.70 19.34 14.88
C LEU A 79 11.27 20.53 15.66
N LYS A 80 10.49 21.60 15.84
CA LYS A 80 10.90 22.75 16.64
C LYS A 80 11.20 22.34 18.07
N ALA A 81 10.28 21.61 18.71
CA ALA A 81 10.44 21.17 20.09
C ALA A 81 11.64 20.23 20.28
N LEU A 82 11.90 19.33 19.33
CA LEU A 82 13.07 18.45 19.38
C LEU A 82 14.38 19.24 19.27
N VAL A 83 14.47 20.24 18.41
CA VAL A 83 15.69 21.06 18.28
C VAL A 83 15.96 21.89 19.53
N GLU A 84 14.90 22.40 20.17
CA GLU A 84 14.97 23.25 21.37
C GLU A 84 15.23 22.45 22.66
N ASN A 85 14.75 21.20 22.76
CA ASN A 85 14.79 20.42 24.00
C ASN A 85 15.69 19.17 23.96
N CYS A 86 16.10 18.69 22.78
CA CYS A 86 17.08 17.61 22.70
C CYS A 86 18.51 18.16 22.89
N GLY A 87 19.40 17.29 23.38
CA GLY A 87 20.78 17.67 23.67
C GLY A 87 21.63 17.95 22.42
N PRO A 88 22.91 18.35 22.61
CA PRO A 88 23.83 18.71 21.52
C PRO A 88 24.03 17.61 20.47
N LYS A 89 23.91 16.33 20.88
CA LYS A 89 23.98 15.17 19.98
C LYS A 89 22.87 15.18 18.92
N PHE A 90 21.67 15.61 19.30
CA PHE A 90 20.58 15.73 18.34
C PHE A 90 20.87 16.86 17.37
N GLN A 91 21.22 18.03 17.90
CA GLN A 91 21.52 19.26 17.15
C GLN A 91 22.61 19.05 16.09
N SER A 92 23.64 18.25 16.36
CA SER A 92 24.70 17.94 15.38
C SER A 92 24.28 17.01 14.24
N THR A 93 23.19 16.25 14.40
CA THR A 93 22.92 15.07 13.54
C THR A 93 21.56 15.12 12.85
N PHE A 94 20.57 15.83 13.42
CA PHE A 94 19.21 15.85 12.87
C PHE A 94 19.13 16.54 11.50
N ALA A 95 19.98 17.55 11.26
CA ALA A 95 20.01 18.36 10.04
C ALA A 95 20.77 17.65 8.91
N ASN A 96 20.35 16.44 8.57
CA ASN A 96 20.88 15.70 7.42
C ASN A 96 20.44 16.34 6.09
N ASP A 97 21.21 16.10 5.03
CA ASP A 97 20.98 16.65 3.69
C ASP A 97 19.54 16.37 3.21
N GLN A 98 19.05 15.16 3.47
CA GLN A 98 17.72 14.74 3.06
C GLN A 98 16.57 15.55 3.69
N LEU A 99 16.68 15.89 4.97
CA LEU A 99 15.69 16.72 5.67
C LEU A 99 15.84 18.18 5.25
N VAL A 100 17.08 18.67 5.17
CA VAL A 100 17.40 20.05 4.75
C VAL A 100 16.86 20.34 3.35
N ASP A 101 17.11 19.47 2.38
CA ASP A 101 16.60 19.59 1.02
C ASP A 101 15.07 19.61 0.99
N ARG A 102 14.44 18.82 1.87
CA ARG A 102 12.97 18.82 1.96
C ARG A 102 12.43 20.14 2.49
N LEU A 103 13.06 20.73 3.49
CA LEU A 103 12.67 22.04 4.04
C LEU A 103 12.85 23.15 3.00
N LYS A 104 13.95 23.13 2.24
CA LYS A 104 14.20 24.07 1.13
C LYS A 104 13.17 23.92 0.01
N LEU A 105 12.87 22.69 -0.39
CA LEU A 105 11.87 22.44 -1.43
C LEU A 105 10.49 22.95 -0.99
N MET A 106 10.08 22.71 0.26
CA MET A 106 8.80 23.17 0.78
C MET A 106 8.67 24.70 0.88
N SER A 107 9.76 25.42 1.13
CA SER A 107 9.71 26.88 1.17
C SER A 107 9.57 27.50 -0.22
N GLN A 108 10.17 26.87 -1.24
CA GLN A 108 10.16 27.36 -2.62
C GLN A 108 8.97 26.85 -3.44
N ASP A 109 8.40 25.70 -3.10
CA ASP A 109 7.30 25.07 -3.82
C ASP A 109 6.02 25.93 -3.79
N PRO A 110 5.48 26.35 -4.95
CA PRO A 110 4.20 27.06 -5.04
C PRO A 110 2.98 26.21 -4.64
N MET A 111 3.11 24.88 -4.70
CA MET A 111 2.00 23.96 -4.43
C MET A 111 1.83 23.63 -2.95
N THR A 112 2.85 23.91 -2.13
CA THR A 112 2.82 23.74 -0.67
C THR A 112 1.80 24.69 -0.05
N ASP A 113 1.03 24.18 0.91
CA ASP A 113 -0.01 24.96 1.61
C ASP A 113 0.58 26.18 2.31
N GLU A 114 -0.11 27.32 2.21
CA GLU A 114 0.36 28.61 2.71
C GLU A 114 0.51 28.61 4.25
N HIS A 115 -0.34 27.87 4.96
CA HIS A 115 -0.25 27.75 6.42
C HIS A 115 1.00 26.94 6.81
N VAL A 116 1.28 25.86 6.09
CA VAL A 116 2.50 25.05 6.27
C VAL A 116 3.75 25.87 5.98
N LYS A 117 3.77 26.62 4.88
CA LYS A 117 4.89 27.49 4.51
C LYS A 117 5.14 28.56 5.56
N ARG A 118 4.09 29.21 6.06
CA ARG A 118 4.17 30.21 7.12
C ARG A 118 4.72 29.61 8.42
N LYS A 119 4.24 28.44 8.82
CA LYS A 119 4.74 27.72 10.01
C LYS A 119 6.21 27.34 9.84
N LEU A 120 6.60 26.81 8.69
CA LEU A 120 7.99 26.47 8.36
C LEU A 120 8.89 27.69 8.49
N MET A 121 8.53 28.81 7.86
CA MET A 121 9.31 30.05 7.92
C MET A 121 9.39 30.61 9.35
N SER A 122 8.32 30.49 10.14
CA SER A 122 8.34 30.85 11.56
C SER A 122 9.30 30.00 12.39
N VAL A 123 9.35 28.68 12.14
CA VAL A 123 10.29 27.77 12.83
C VAL A 123 11.73 28.11 12.44
N LEU A 124 12.02 28.28 11.15
CA LEU A 124 13.35 28.64 10.68
C LEU A 124 13.79 30.02 11.22
N ALA A 125 12.89 31.00 11.30
CA ALA A 125 13.20 32.30 11.89
C ALA A 125 13.54 32.19 13.38
N SER A 126 12.86 31.30 14.11
CA SER A 126 13.15 31.02 15.52
C SER A 126 14.57 30.46 15.67
N TRP A 127 14.93 29.45 14.87
CA TRP A 127 16.26 28.86 14.88
C TRP A 127 17.35 29.85 14.48
N HIS A 128 17.09 30.69 13.48
CA HIS A 128 18.05 31.73 13.09
C HIS A 128 18.36 32.67 14.25
N ARG A 129 17.33 33.12 14.99
CA ARG A 129 17.52 33.99 16.16
C ARG A 129 18.23 33.30 17.32
N GLN A 130 17.94 32.03 17.56
CA GLN A 130 18.50 31.25 18.67
C GLN A 130 19.95 30.82 18.43
N PHE A 131 20.30 30.47 17.18
CA PHE A 131 21.57 29.81 16.85
C PHE A 131 22.52 30.63 15.96
N LYS A 132 22.21 31.89 15.64
CA LYS A 132 23.10 32.74 14.81
C LYS A 132 24.51 32.90 15.38
N ASP A 133 24.66 32.86 16.70
CA ASP A 133 25.92 33.10 17.40
C ASP A 133 26.65 31.79 17.74
N ASP A 134 26.05 30.61 17.48
CA ASP A 134 26.66 29.29 17.71
C ASP A 134 27.30 28.73 16.43
N PRO A 135 28.64 28.57 16.37
CA PRO A 135 29.33 28.02 15.21
C PRO A 135 28.88 26.62 14.82
N LYS A 136 28.46 25.78 15.79
CA LYS A 136 28.05 24.39 15.53
C LYS A 136 26.68 24.31 14.86
N MET A 137 25.83 25.30 15.09
CA MET A 137 24.46 25.37 14.57
C MET A 137 24.30 26.41 13.47
N HIS A 138 25.41 26.95 12.96
CA HIS A 138 25.42 27.97 11.93
C HIS A 138 24.75 27.51 10.62
N SER A 139 24.90 26.22 10.26
CA SER A 139 24.23 25.63 9.08
C SER A 139 22.70 25.65 9.22
N VAL A 140 22.18 25.28 10.39
CA VAL A 140 20.75 25.27 10.73
C VAL A 140 20.21 26.70 10.78
N SER A 141 20.97 27.63 11.39
CA SER A 141 20.63 29.05 11.43
C SER A 141 20.51 29.65 10.02
N ASN A 142 21.41 29.29 9.12
CA ASN A 142 21.41 29.77 7.72
C ASN A 142 20.28 29.19 6.86
N LEU A 143 19.58 28.13 7.29
CA LEU A 143 18.44 27.60 6.56
C LEU A 143 17.33 28.63 6.38
N TYR A 144 17.14 29.53 7.36
CA TYR A 144 16.19 30.62 7.24
C TYR A 144 16.47 31.50 6.02
N ILE A 145 17.73 31.92 5.85
CA ILE A 145 18.17 32.76 4.74
C ILE A 145 18.06 31.99 3.41
N GLN A 146 18.47 30.73 3.40
CA GLN A 146 18.40 29.86 2.22
C GLN A 146 16.95 29.60 1.77
N CYS A 147 16.00 29.62 2.69
CA CYS A 147 14.56 29.50 2.41
C CYS A 147 13.90 30.86 2.06
N GLY A 148 14.68 31.93 1.85
CA GLY A 148 14.19 33.26 1.48
C GLY A 148 13.90 34.19 2.65
N GLY A 149 14.22 33.80 3.88
CA GLY A 149 14.20 34.65 5.06
C GLY A 149 15.23 35.79 4.96
N GLY A 150 14.86 36.98 5.42
CA GLY A 150 15.76 38.14 5.36
C GLY A 150 15.83 38.85 3.99
N ARG A 151 15.12 38.37 2.96
CA ARG A 151 14.84 39.19 1.77
C ARG A 151 13.93 40.34 2.19
N LYS A 152 14.50 41.52 2.46
CA LYS A 152 13.73 42.76 2.52
C LYS A 152 13.00 42.86 1.18
N SER A 153 11.68 43.01 1.23
CA SER A 153 10.92 43.47 0.08
C SER A 153 11.44 44.86 -0.29
N THR A 154 12.44 44.93 -1.15
CA THR A 154 12.87 46.18 -1.78
C THR A 154 11.93 46.41 -2.94
N MET A 155 10.76 46.95 -2.60
CA MET A 155 9.97 47.73 -3.53
C MET A 155 10.78 49.01 -3.81
N GLY A 156 11.39 49.12 -4.99
CA GLY A 156 11.91 50.38 -5.54
C GLY A 156 13.40 50.43 -5.90
N GLN A 157 13.63 50.61 -7.22
CA GLN A 157 14.78 51.24 -7.90
C GLN A 157 16.12 50.46 -7.89
N GLY A 158 16.79 50.20 -9.01
CA GLY A 158 16.53 50.38 -10.42
C GLY A 158 17.58 49.60 -11.21
N ALA A 159 17.20 49.00 -12.33
CA ALA A 159 18.12 48.41 -13.28
C ALA A 159 17.59 48.70 -14.69
N THR A 160 18.25 49.63 -15.35
CA THR A 160 18.12 49.92 -16.78
C THR A 160 18.71 48.78 -17.60
N SER A 161 17.88 48.00 -18.32
CA SER A 161 18.11 47.45 -19.68
C SER A 161 16.92 46.59 -20.17
N PRO A 162 16.79 46.20 -21.45
CA PRO A 162 15.77 46.72 -22.38
C PRO A 162 14.40 46.03 -22.29
N ARG A 163 13.38 46.84 -22.55
CA ARG A 163 11.95 46.62 -22.24
C ARG A 163 11.08 45.71 -23.15
N PRO A 164 11.51 44.96 -24.19
CA PRO A 164 10.57 44.11 -24.92
C PRO A 164 10.50 42.63 -24.49
N HIS A 165 11.45 42.12 -23.67
CA HIS A 165 11.50 40.70 -23.31
C HIS A 165 10.92 40.36 -21.92
N ALA A 166 10.91 41.32 -21.00
CA ALA A 166 10.42 41.11 -19.63
C ALA A 166 8.89 40.96 -19.54
N GLU A 167 8.15 41.68 -20.40
CA GLU A 167 6.69 41.64 -20.47
C GLU A 167 6.21 40.30 -21.06
N THR A 168 6.88 39.82 -22.11
CA THR A 168 6.64 38.49 -22.71
C THR A 168 6.93 37.35 -21.73
N LEU A 169 7.98 37.46 -20.91
CA LEU A 169 8.27 36.46 -19.87
C LEU A 169 7.26 36.50 -18.72
N TYR A 170 6.73 37.66 -18.36
CA TYR A 170 5.71 37.80 -17.32
C TYR A 170 4.36 37.22 -17.78
N GLU A 171 3.92 37.52 -19.00
CA GLU A 171 2.73 36.92 -19.60
C GLU A 171 2.87 35.40 -19.76
N GLN A 172 4.06 34.91 -20.15
CA GLN A 172 4.32 33.47 -20.24
C GLN A 172 4.27 32.78 -18.86
N HIS A 173 4.78 33.43 -17.82
CA HIS A 173 4.69 32.93 -16.45
C HIS A 173 3.25 32.94 -15.91
N GLN A 174 2.45 33.97 -16.20
CA GLN A 174 1.03 34.01 -15.84
C GLN A 174 0.24 32.91 -16.55
N ARG A 175 0.44 32.72 -17.85
CA ARG A 175 -0.23 31.65 -18.61
C ARG A 175 0.11 30.26 -18.08
N LYS A 176 1.39 30.00 -17.76
CA LYS A 176 1.81 28.73 -17.13
C LYS A 176 1.17 28.53 -15.75
N ALA A 177 1.08 29.59 -14.94
CA ALA A 177 0.44 29.52 -13.63
C ALA A 177 -1.08 29.26 -13.73
N GLU A 178 -1.76 29.86 -14.70
CA GLU A 178 -3.18 29.62 -14.96
C GLU A 178 -3.45 28.22 -15.51
N GLU A 179 -2.59 27.73 -16.41
CA GLU A 179 -2.66 26.38 -16.95
C GLU A 179 -2.43 25.32 -15.85
N GLU A 180 -1.45 25.56 -14.97
CA GLU A 180 -1.18 24.69 -13.83
C GLU A 180 -2.31 24.73 -12.79
N ALA A 181 -2.92 25.91 -12.57
CA ALA A 181 -4.10 26.05 -11.72
C ALA A 181 -5.32 25.31 -12.30
N ARG A 182 -5.55 25.40 -13.61
CA ARG A 182 -6.60 24.63 -14.32
C ARG A 182 -6.33 23.13 -14.25
N ALA A 183 -5.09 22.69 -14.48
CA ALA A 183 -4.71 21.28 -14.37
C ALA A 183 -4.91 20.74 -12.94
N ARG A 184 -4.59 21.54 -11.91
CA ARG A 184 -4.84 21.19 -10.50
C ARG A 184 -6.33 21.11 -10.18
N ALA A 185 -7.14 22.04 -10.72
CA ALA A 185 -8.59 22.03 -10.57
C ALA A 185 -9.22 20.79 -11.24
N GLU A 186 -8.79 20.46 -12.46
CA GLU A 186 -9.26 19.28 -13.19
C GLU A 186 -8.85 17.98 -12.49
N LYS A 187 -7.62 17.89 -11.98
CA LYS A 187 -7.17 16.74 -11.18
C LYS A 187 -7.99 16.57 -9.91
N LYS A 188 -8.33 17.67 -9.24
CA LYS A 188 -9.18 17.66 -8.04
C LYS A 188 -10.64 17.30 -8.35
N ALA A 189 -11.15 17.67 -9.53
CA ALA A 189 -12.47 17.27 -10.00
C ALA A 189 -12.51 15.76 -10.29
N LYS A 190 -11.54 15.25 -11.06
CA LYS A 190 -11.39 13.80 -11.33
C LYS A 190 -11.23 12.99 -10.05
N GLU A 191 -10.46 13.47 -9.08
CA GLU A 191 -10.30 12.77 -7.78
C GLU A 191 -11.60 12.75 -6.95
N ARG A 192 -12.46 13.77 -7.08
CA ARG A 192 -13.79 13.76 -6.44
C ARG A 192 -14.74 12.79 -7.12
N GLU A 193 -14.74 12.75 -8.45
CA GLU A 193 -15.53 11.81 -9.23
C GLU A 193 -15.12 10.36 -8.94
N THR A 194 -13.82 10.05 -8.91
CA THR A 194 -13.35 8.68 -8.59
C THR A 194 -13.71 8.28 -7.17
N LYS A 195 -13.57 9.17 -6.18
CA LYS A 195 -14.00 8.91 -4.79
C LYS A 195 -15.51 8.71 -4.67
N GLU A 196 -16.30 9.42 -5.47
CA GLU A 196 -17.75 9.24 -5.48
C GLU A 196 -18.14 7.90 -6.14
N GLU A 197 -17.47 7.54 -7.24
CA GLU A 197 -17.68 6.25 -7.92
C GLU A 197 -17.25 5.07 -7.03
N GLU A 198 -16.11 5.16 -6.34
CA GLU A 198 -15.67 4.16 -5.35
C GLU A 198 -16.68 4.02 -4.21
N LYS A 199 -17.22 5.13 -3.69
CA LYS A 199 -18.29 5.09 -2.67
C LYS A 199 -19.57 4.46 -3.19
N ARG A 200 -19.95 4.69 -4.45
CA ARG A 200 -21.12 4.05 -5.09
C ARG A 200 -20.89 2.55 -5.23
N LYS A 201 -19.73 2.12 -5.74
CA LYS A 201 -19.35 0.69 -5.85
C LYS A 201 -19.35 -0.01 -4.49
N GLN A 202 -18.77 0.61 -3.46
CA GLN A 202 -18.78 0.04 -2.09
C GLN A 202 -20.20 -0.08 -1.51
N LYS A 203 -21.10 0.87 -1.80
CA LYS A 203 -22.50 0.79 -1.36
C LYS A 203 -23.24 -0.33 -2.09
N GLU A 204 -23.02 -0.47 -3.39
CA GLU A 204 -23.61 -1.52 -4.21
C GLU A 204 -23.13 -2.91 -3.78
N GLU A 205 -21.83 -3.06 -3.54
CA GLU A 205 -21.23 -4.31 -3.04
C GLU A 205 -21.77 -4.69 -1.65
N LYS A 206 -21.94 -3.70 -0.74
CA LYS A 206 -22.57 -3.93 0.57
C LYS A 206 -24.04 -4.33 0.44
N LEU A 207 -24.78 -3.75 -0.51
CA LEU A 207 -26.17 -4.15 -0.76
C LEU A 207 -26.23 -5.58 -1.31
N ALA A 208 -25.39 -5.91 -2.29
CA ALA A 208 -25.30 -7.25 -2.85
C ALA A 208 -24.87 -8.30 -1.82
N ALA A 209 -23.95 -7.96 -0.92
CA ALA A 209 -23.55 -8.82 0.20
C ALA A 209 -24.72 -9.10 1.16
N LYS A 210 -25.48 -8.06 1.54
CA LYS A 210 -26.69 -8.21 2.36
C LYS A 210 -27.76 -9.04 1.66
N GLU A 211 -27.93 -8.88 0.35
CA GLU A 211 -28.88 -9.67 -0.42
C GLU A 211 -28.47 -11.14 -0.50
N ARG A 212 -27.17 -11.43 -0.68
CA ARG A 212 -26.61 -12.79 -0.63
C ARG A 212 -26.80 -13.44 0.73
N GLU A 213 -26.58 -12.69 1.81
CA GLU A 213 -26.82 -13.16 3.18
C GLU A 213 -28.30 -13.47 3.44
N ARG A 214 -29.21 -12.61 2.95
CA ARG A 214 -30.66 -12.84 3.02
C ARG A 214 -31.06 -14.09 2.24
N LYS A 215 -30.53 -14.25 1.02
CA LYS A 215 -30.74 -15.44 0.17
C LYS A 215 -30.20 -16.72 0.83
N ALA A 216 -29.07 -16.65 1.51
CA ALA A 216 -28.50 -17.77 2.26
C ALA A 216 -29.33 -18.17 3.48
N ARG A 217 -29.95 -17.20 4.18
CA ARG A 217 -30.89 -17.47 5.29
C ARG A 217 -32.21 -18.08 4.83
N THR A 218 -32.69 -17.73 3.63
CA THR A 218 -33.92 -18.30 3.05
C THR A 218 -33.73 -19.62 2.32
N GLN A 219 -32.48 -20.07 2.11
CA GLN A 219 -32.23 -21.39 1.53
C GLN A 219 -32.60 -22.47 2.56
N PRO A 220 -33.44 -23.45 2.19
CA PRO A 220 -33.77 -24.55 3.08
C PRO A 220 -32.47 -25.27 3.47
N ALA A 221 -32.32 -25.57 4.76
CA ALA A 221 -31.18 -26.32 5.28
C ALA A 221 -31.00 -27.59 4.43
N ARG A 222 -29.78 -27.79 3.89
CA ARG A 222 -29.47 -28.93 3.02
C ARG A 222 -29.88 -30.20 3.74
N ARG A 223 -30.73 -31.00 3.09
CA ARG A 223 -31.21 -32.27 3.64
C ARG A 223 -30.00 -33.11 4.09
N PRO A 224 -30.06 -33.75 5.28
CA PRO A 224 -28.98 -34.60 5.75
C PRO A 224 -28.61 -35.65 4.69
N PHE A 225 -27.32 -35.84 4.48
CA PHE A 225 -26.81 -36.82 3.51
C PHE A 225 -27.20 -38.23 3.96
N VAL A 226 -28.02 -38.91 3.15
CA VAL A 226 -28.39 -40.32 3.36
C VAL A 226 -27.78 -41.15 2.23
N TYR A 227 -26.76 -41.93 2.59
CA TYR A 227 -25.93 -42.68 1.65
C TYR A 227 -26.73 -43.57 0.68
N GLU A 228 -27.71 -44.34 1.18
CA GLU A 228 -28.50 -45.27 0.36
C GLU A 228 -29.29 -44.56 -0.75
N THR A 229 -29.74 -43.33 -0.51
CA THR A 229 -30.47 -42.54 -1.52
C THR A 229 -29.56 -41.85 -2.53
N GLU A 230 -28.29 -41.65 -2.18
CA GLU A 230 -27.30 -40.96 -2.99
C GLU A 230 -26.40 -41.93 -3.77
N LYS A 231 -26.38 -43.23 -3.40
CA LYS A 231 -25.65 -44.31 -4.09
C LYS A 231 -25.78 -44.30 -5.63
N PRO A 232 -26.98 -44.23 -6.25
CA PRO A 232 -27.08 -44.20 -7.72
C PRO A 232 -26.43 -42.95 -8.32
N LYS A 233 -26.51 -41.80 -7.64
CA LYS A 233 -25.88 -40.56 -8.08
C LYS A 233 -24.36 -40.62 -7.93
N ILE A 234 -23.85 -41.30 -6.91
CA ILE A 234 -22.41 -41.53 -6.72
C ILE A 234 -21.87 -42.37 -7.88
N LEU A 235 -22.54 -43.46 -8.23
CA LEU A 235 -22.16 -44.30 -9.37
C LEU A 235 -22.22 -43.55 -10.70
N GLN A 236 -23.27 -42.75 -10.92
CA GLN A 236 -23.38 -41.87 -12.08
C GLN A 236 -22.20 -40.87 -12.14
N THR A 237 -21.87 -40.25 -11.01
CA THR A 237 -20.75 -39.29 -10.93
C THR A 237 -19.41 -39.95 -11.23
N ILE A 238 -19.19 -41.20 -10.80
CA ILE A 238 -17.99 -41.98 -11.12
C ILE A 238 -17.89 -42.25 -12.64
N ALA A 239 -18.99 -42.63 -13.27
CA ALA A 239 -19.03 -42.87 -14.71
C ALA A 239 -18.77 -41.58 -15.51
N GLU A 240 -19.46 -40.48 -15.16
CA GLU A 240 -19.27 -39.17 -15.76
C GLU A 240 -17.83 -38.67 -15.58
N ALA A 241 -17.24 -38.90 -14.41
CA ALA A 241 -15.86 -38.53 -14.12
C ALA A 241 -14.85 -39.30 -14.97
N SER A 242 -15.05 -40.62 -15.11
CA SER A 242 -14.21 -41.49 -15.94
C SER A 242 -14.28 -41.10 -17.42
N GLN A 243 -15.47 -40.72 -17.89
CA GLN A 243 -15.66 -40.23 -19.25
C GLN A 243 -14.98 -38.86 -19.43
N ALA A 244 -15.14 -37.94 -18.47
CA ALA A 244 -14.55 -36.61 -18.53
C ALA A 244 -13.02 -36.65 -18.53
N SER A 245 -12.38 -37.52 -17.73
CA SER A 245 -10.92 -37.70 -17.75
C SER A 245 -10.44 -38.20 -19.11
N THR A 246 -11.14 -39.18 -19.68
CA THR A 246 -10.78 -39.77 -20.98
C THR A 246 -10.94 -38.74 -22.11
N ASN A 247 -12.04 -37.99 -22.09
CA ASN A 247 -12.30 -36.93 -23.06
C ASN A 247 -11.23 -35.84 -22.99
N LEU A 248 -10.85 -35.39 -21.79
CA LEU A 248 -9.79 -34.39 -21.61
C LEU A 248 -8.43 -34.89 -22.12
N VAL A 249 -8.03 -36.12 -21.77
CA VAL A 249 -6.77 -36.71 -22.26
C VAL A 249 -6.76 -36.80 -23.79
N ASN A 250 -7.87 -37.25 -24.39
CA ASN A 250 -7.97 -37.36 -25.83
C ASN A 250 -7.99 -35.99 -26.52
N ALA A 251 -8.68 -35.01 -25.95
CA ALA A 251 -8.70 -33.64 -26.46
C ALA A 251 -7.29 -33.04 -26.44
N VAL A 252 -6.58 -33.15 -25.32
CA VAL A 252 -5.20 -32.64 -25.18
C VAL A 252 -4.23 -33.33 -26.15
N LYS A 253 -4.38 -34.65 -26.36
CA LYS A 253 -3.52 -35.40 -27.29
C LYS A 253 -3.75 -35.07 -28.76
N ARG A 254 -4.94 -34.61 -29.15
CA ARG A 254 -5.26 -34.24 -30.55
C ARG A 254 -4.75 -32.86 -30.94
N VAL A 255 -4.41 -32.00 -29.98
CA VAL A 255 -3.96 -30.63 -30.26
C VAL A 255 -2.58 -30.69 -30.91
N ASN A 256 -2.48 -30.17 -32.14
CA ASN A 256 -1.19 -30.01 -32.80
C ASN A 256 -0.49 -28.76 -32.23
N ARG A 257 0.50 -28.99 -31.38
CA ARG A 257 1.21 -27.96 -30.60
C ARG A 257 1.91 -26.89 -31.46
N GLU A 258 2.16 -27.19 -32.74
CA GLU A 258 2.79 -26.26 -33.68
C GLU A 258 1.81 -25.22 -34.27
N GLN A 259 0.51 -25.52 -34.27
CA GLN A 259 -0.50 -24.65 -34.88
C GLN A 259 -1.43 -23.99 -33.87
N GLU A 260 -1.76 -24.68 -32.77
CA GLU A 260 -2.65 -24.16 -31.73
C GLU A 260 -2.13 -24.48 -30.34
N SER A 261 -2.27 -23.52 -29.43
CA SER A 261 -2.03 -23.76 -28.01
C SER A 261 -3.23 -24.47 -27.38
N VAL A 262 -2.94 -25.34 -26.41
CA VAL A 262 -3.96 -26.05 -25.61
C VAL A 262 -4.87 -25.08 -24.83
N THR A 263 -4.42 -23.85 -24.59
CA THR A 263 -5.18 -22.77 -23.97
C THR A 263 -6.15 -22.07 -24.92
N SER A 264 -5.88 -22.08 -26.23
CA SER A 264 -6.72 -21.41 -27.24
C SER A 264 -7.79 -22.34 -27.81
N ASN A 265 -7.63 -23.66 -27.71
CA ASN A 265 -8.56 -24.62 -28.29
C ASN A 265 -9.85 -24.75 -27.45
N ALA A 266 -10.99 -24.42 -28.06
CA ALA A 266 -12.29 -24.38 -27.39
C ALA A 266 -12.73 -25.75 -26.84
N ASP A 267 -12.51 -26.83 -27.60
CA ASP A 267 -12.90 -28.19 -27.22
C ASP A 267 -12.12 -28.66 -25.99
N VAL A 268 -10.84 -28.29 -25.90
CA VAL A 268 -10.02 -28.60 -24.72
C VAL A 268 -10.49 -27.83 -23.50
N GLN A 269 -10.82 -26.54 -23.65
CA GLN A 269 -11.33 -25.72 -22.54
C GLN A 269 -12.69 -26.25 -22.02
N GLU A 270 -13.57 -26.72 -22.90
CA GLU A 270 -14.84 -27.35 -22.51
C GLU A 270 -14.62 -28.67 -21.76
N CYS A 271 -13.72 -29.53 -22.26
CA CYS A 271 -13.34 -30.76 -21.59
C CYS A 271 -12.70 -30.49 -20.21
N LEU A 272 -11.87 -29.44 -20.11
CA LEU A 272 -11.24 -29.02 -18.85
C LEU A 272 -12.25 -28.49 -17.85
N ALA A 273 -13.20 -27.66 -18.29
CA ALA A 273 -14.27 -27.14 -17.45
C ALA A 273 -15.14 -28.28 -16.90
N THR A 274 -15.49 -29.23 -17.76
CA THR A 274 -16.24 -30.43 -17.38
C THR A 274 -15.47 -31.29 -16.38
N ALA A 275 -14.19 -31.58 -16.64
CA ALA A 275 -13.35 -32.34 -15.72
C ALA A 275 -13.20 -31.67 -14.34
N LYS A 276 -13.03 -30.34 -14.30
CA LYS A 276 -12.97 -29.57 -13.04
C LYS A 276 -14.29 -29.58 -12.27
N ALA A 277 -15.43 -29.47 -12.97
CA ALA A 277 -16.75 -29.54 -12.36
C ALA A 277 -17.02 -30.92 -11.74
N THR A 278 -16.76 -32.00 -12.48
CA THR A 278 -16.99 -33.36 -12.00
C THR A 278 -16.02 -33.73 -10.87
N ARG A 279 -14.77 -33.24 -10.89
CA ARG A 279 -13.83 -33.41 -9.76
C ARG A 279 -14.37 -32.84 -8.45
N LYS A 280 -14.99 -31.66 -8.50
CA LYS A 280 -15.58 -31.02 -7.31
C LYS A 280 -16.72 -31.87 -6.74
N GLN A 281 -17.53 -32.46 -7.61
CA GLN A 281 -18.60 -33.38 -7.25
C GLN A 281 -18.04 -34.65 -6.59
N LEU A 282 -16.97 -35.24 -7.16
CA LEU A 282 -16.28 -36.41 -6.61
C LEU A 282 -15.69 -36.14 -5.22
N ILE A 283 -14.98 -35.02 -5.01
CA ILE A 283 -14.40 -34.68 -3.70
C ILE A 283 -15.49 -34.58 -2.63
N ARG A 284 -16.65 -34.01 -2.97
CA ARG A 284 -17.80 -33.96 -2.06
C ARG A 284 -18.26 -35.37 -1.68
N TYR A 285 -18.36 -36.29 -2.63
CA TYR A 285 -18.76 -37.67 -2.32
C TYR A 285 -17.69 -38.46 -1.59
N ILE A 286 -16.40 -38.24 -1.87
CA ILE A 286 -15.28 -38.81 -1.11
C ILE A 286 -15.39 -38.43 0.36
N GLN A 287 -15.63 -37.14 0.66
CA GLN A 287 -15.80 -36.66 2.03
C GLN A 287 -17.03 -37.22 2.75
N LEU A 288 -18.10 -37.50 2.00
CA LEU A 288 -19.36 -38.01 2.55
C LEU A 288 -19.39 -39.54 2.67
N ALA A 289 -18.59 -40.25 1.86
CA ALA A 289 -18.53 -41.71 1.80
C ALA A 289 -17.34 -42.32 2.55
N ILE A 290 -16.63 -41.54 3.39
CA ILE A 290 -15.44 -41.98 4.15
C ILE A 290 -15.68 -43.27 4.94
N GLN A 291 -16.91 -43.50 5.42
CA GLN A 291 -17.25 -44.64 6.27
C GLN A 291 -17.64 -45.92 5.49
N LYS A 292 -17.61 -45.90 4.15
CA LYS A 292 -18.05 -47.03 3.31
C LYS A 292 -16.91 -47.50 2.39
N GLU A 293 -16.27 -48.60 2.79
CA GLU A 293 -15.10 -49.17 2.13
C GLU A 293 -15.35 -49.62 0.67
N GLU A 294 -16.59 -50.01 0.33
CA GLU A 294 -16.91 -50.56 -1.01
C GLU A 294 -16.78 -49.55 -2.16
N ILE A 295 -17.07 -48.26 -1.92
CA ILE A 295 -17.12 -47.23 -2.99
C ILE A 295 -16.00 -46.20 -2.83
N ILE A 296 -15.40 -46.07 -1.64
CA ILE A 296 -14.33 -45.10 -1.42
C ILE A 296 -13.10 -45.37 -2.31
N GLY A 297 -12.74 -46.65 -2.51
CA GLY A 297 -11.62 -47.02 -3.36
C GLY A 297 -11.82 -46.60 -4.83
N THR A 298 -13.01 -46.86 -5.39
CA THR A 298 -13.33 -46.48 -6.78
C THR A 298 -13.45 -44.97 -6.94
N LEU A 299 -13.97 -44.25 -5.95
CA LEU A 299 -14.01 -42.78 -5.93
C LEU A 299 -12.61 -42.16 -5.93
N LEU A 300 -11.68 -42.73 -5.14
CA LEU A 300 -10.30 -42.26 -5.07
C LEU A 300 -9.55 -42.51 -6.38
N ASP A 301 -9.61 -43.73 -6.92
CA ASP A 301 -9.01 -44.07 -8.23
C ASP A 301 -9.54 -43.17 -9.35
N THR A 302 -10.85 -42.94 -9.39
CA THR A 302 -11.46 -42.05 -10.40
C THR A 302 -10.98 -40.59 -10.23
N ASN A 303 -10.83 -40.11 -8.99
CA ASN A 303 -10.28 -38.79 -8.72
C ASN A 303 -8.80 -38.69 -9.12
N GLU A 304 -8.00 -39.72 -8.89
CA GLU A 304 -6.60 -39.77 -9.34
C GLU A 304 -6.50 -39.70 -10.88
N ARG A 305 -7.37 -40.42 -11.61
CA ARG A 305 -7.44 -40.34 -13.08
C ARG A 305 -7.77 -38.94 -13.59
N ILE A 306 -8.73 -38.26 -12.97
CA ILE A 306 -9.03 -36.86 -13.32
C ILE A 306 -7.85 -35.94 -13.01
N ILE A 307 -7.18 -36.13 -11.86
CA ILE A 307 -6.01 -35.33 -11.50
C ILE A 307 -4.91 -35.52 -12.55
N ALA A 308 -4.62 -36.76 -12.95
CA ALA A 308 -3.64 -37.05 -13.99
C ALA A 308 -4.00 -36.38 -15.34
N ALA A 309 -5.28 -36.40 -15.72
CA ALA A 309 -5.76 -35.73 -16.93
C ALA A 309 -5.59 -34.20 -16.88
N ILE A 310 -5.88 -33.58 -15.73
CA ILE A 310 -5.68 -32.13 -15.53
C ILE A 310 -4.18 -31.78 -15.53
N GLN A 311 -3.35 -32.60 -14.88
CA GLN A 311 -1.89 -32.40 -14.89
C GLN A 311 -1.31 -32.53 -16.30
N LEU A 312 -1.84 -33.44 -17.14
CA LEU A 312 -1.46 -33.54 -18.54
C LEU A 312 -1.78 -32.26 -19.31
N TYR A 313 -2.96 -31.69 -19.10
CA TYR A 313 -3.31 -30.37 -19.64
C TYR A 313 -2.32 -29.29 -19.16
N ASP A 314 -2.03 -29.23 -17.87
CA ASP A 314 -1.14 -28.22 -17.30
C ASP A 314 0.28 -28.32 -17.89
N LYS A 315 0.81 -29.54 -18.06
CA LYS A 315 2.10 -29.78 -18.74
C LYS A 315 2.08 -29.28 -20.18
N MET A 316 1.05 -29.62 -20.94
CA MET A 316 0.92 -29.22 -22.35
C MET A 316 0.62 -27.73 -22.53
N SER A 317 0.13 -27.05 -21.49
CA SER A 317 -0.12 -25.60 -21.50
C SER A 317 1.15 -24.74 -21.30
N LYS A 318 2.24 -25.33 -20.80
CA LYS A 318 3.53 -24.65 -20.63
C LYS A 318 4.34 -24.67 -21.93
N SER A 319 5.05 -23.57 -22.23
CA SER A 319 5.96 -23.49 -23.38
C SER A 319 7.13 -24.47 -23.22
N PRO A 320 7.65 -25.11 -24.28
CA PRO A 320 8.85 -25.97 -24.18
C PRO A 320 10.03 -25.27 -23.48
N ASP A 321 10.15 -23.96 -23.66
CA ASP A 321 11.23 -23.16 -23.07
C ASP A 321 11.14 -23.05 -21.53
N GLN A 322 9.93 -23.21 -20.96
CA GLN A 322 9.72 -23.10 -19.52
C GLN A 322 9.95 -24.40 -18.75
N ASP A 323 9.97 -25.55 -19.43
CA ASP A 323 10.36 -26.83 -18.79
C ASP A 323 11.88 -26.90 -18.56
N SER A 324 12.68 -26.37 -19.50
CA SER A 324 14.14 -26.31 -19.39
C SER A 324 14.61 -25.47 -18.19
N ASP A 325 13.96 -24.33 -17.93
CA ASP A 325 14.31 -23.45 -16.82
C ASP A 325 13.97 -24.05 -15.45
N GLU A 326 12.92 -24.87 -15.37
CA GLU A 326 12.51 -25.50 -14.10
C GLU A 326 13.40 -26.70 -13.76
N GLU A 327 13.82 -27.51 -14.74
CA GLU A 327 14.83 -28.57 -14.53
C GLU A 327 16.20 -28.00 -14.12
N ILE A 328 16.61 -26.88 -14.73
CA ILE A 328 17.85 -26.18 -14.35
C ILE A 328 17.74 -25.62 -12.92
N ARG A 329 16.59 -25.07 -12.52
CA ARG A 329 16.38 -24.59 -11.16
C ARG A 329 16.34 -25.70 -10.12
N GLN A 330 15.71 -26.84 -10.43
CA GLN A 330 15.66 -27.97 -9.51
C GLN A 330 17.02 -28.65 -9.36
N SER A 331 17.81 -28.76 -10.42
CA SER A 331 19.19 -29.27 -10.34
C SER A 331 20.12 -28.33 -9.57
N LEU A 332 19.95 -27.00 -9.70
CA LEU A 332 20.67 -26.00 -8.89
C LEU A 332 20.25 -25.98 -7.41
N ALA A 333 19.00 -26.34 -7.10
CA ALA A 333 18.52 -26.41 -5.71
C ALA A 333 18.90 -27.71 -5.00
N ALA A 334 19.30 -28.74 -5.74
CA ALA A 334 19.71 -30.05 -5.23
C ALA A 334 21.23 -30.22 -5.10
N ALA A 335 22.02 -29.24 -5.56
CA ALA A 335 23.48 -29.18 -5.43
C ALA A 335 23.91 -28.32 -4.23
#